data_AF-A0A1V4YMB7-F1
#
_entry.id   AF-A0A1V4YMB7-F1
#
_cell.length_a   1.000
_cell.length_b   1.000
_cell.length_c   1.000
_cell.angle_alpha   90.00
_cell.angle_beta   90.00
_cell.angle_gamma   90.00
#
_symmetry.space_group_name_H-M   'P 1'
#
loop_
_entity.id
_entity.type
_entity.pdbx_description
1 polymer ?
#
loop_
_entity_poly.entity_id
_entity_poly.type
_entity_poly.pdbx_seq_one_letter_code
_entity_poly.pdbx_strand_id
1 'polypeptide(L)'
;MVKKLELKEIVLIGRSFEEYNSFFELAEIDNDNRILDVASGVSSFAAEANLKGCNVTAMDIIYGFSPYEIGKKCAQDLKIIIEKLDNATDHYQWNFFKDIADYERNAEGHIKNSLQILKKMGTDR
;
A
#
# COMPACT_ATOMS: atom_id res chain seq x y z
N MET A 1 -1.95 -24.99 -18.73
CA MET A 1 -2.82 -23.90 -18.24
C MET A 1 -1.89 -22.84 -17.66
N VAL A 2 -1.97 -21.59 -18.12
CA VAL A 2 -1.04 -20.52 -17.65
C VAL A 2 -1.39 -20.19 -16.21
N LYS A 3 -0.44 -20.36 -15.29
CA LYS A 3 -0.55 -19.91 -13.90
C LYS A 3 -0.65 -18.39 -13.91
N LYS A 4 -1.80 -17.77 -13.61
CA LYS A 4 -1.94 -16.30 -13.68
C LYS A 4 -2.67 -15.80 -12.44
N LEU A 5 -2.15 -14.71 -11.88
CA LEU A 5 -2.86 -13.97 -10.83
C LEU A 5 -4.01 -13.19 -11.49
N GLU A 6 -5.22 -13.72 -11.38
CA GLU A 6 -6.44 -13.06 -11.85
C GLU A 6 -7.26 -12.55 -10.68
N LEU A 7 -7.63 -11.26 -10.69
CA LEU A 7 -8.45 -10.62 -9.67
C LEU A 7 -9.81 -10.26 -10.29
N LYS A 8 -10.89 -10.61 -9.60
CA LYS A 8 -12.27 -10.31 -10.03
C LYS A 8 -12.70 -8.90 -9.63
N GLU A 9 -12.04 -8.33 -8.63
CA GLU A 9 -12.35 -7.03 -8.04
C GLU A 9 -11.06 -6.28 -7.72
N ILE A 10 -11.19 -4.98 -7.47
CA ILE A 10 -10.10 -4.14 -6.98
C ILE A 10 -9.73 -4.58 -5.56
N VAL A 11 -8.44 -4.77 -5.33
CA VAL A 11 -7.86 -5.16 -4.03
C VAL A 11 -7.17 -3.97 -3.35
N LEU A 12 -7.29 -3.89 -2.03
CA LEU A 12 -6.67 -2.88 -1.17
C LEU A 12 -5.44 -3.44 -0.50
N ILE A 13 -4.31 -3.41 -1.22
CA ILE A 13 -3.03 -3.89 -0.69
C ILE A 13 -2.06 -2.75 -0.38
N GLY A 14 -2.15 -1.61 -1.07
CA GLY A 14 -1.25 -0.47 -0.87
C GLY A 14 0.23 -0.80 -1.12
N ARG A 15 1.09 0.20 -0.95
CA ARG A 15 2.56 0.08 -0.96
C ARG A 15 3.18 1.06 0.02
N SER A 16 4.39 0.77 0.47
CA SER A 16 5.22 1.67 1.29
C SER A 16 5.95 2.73 0.46
N PHE A 17 6.54 3.73 1.13
CA PHE A 17 7.45 4.67 0.47
C PHE A 17 8.67 3.97 -0.11
N GLU A 18 9.23 3.01 0.62
CA GLU A 18 10.44 2.29 0.20
C GLU A 18 10.22 1.50 -1.09
N GLU A 19 9.05 0.85 -1.23
CA GLU A 19 8.69 0.18 -2.48
C GLU A 19 8.65 1.17 -3.66
N TYR A 20 7.97 2.30 -3.51
CA TYR A 20 7.92 3.29 -4.58
C TYR A 20 9.28 3.93 -4.87
N ASN A 21 10.08 4.17 -3.83
CA ASN A 21 11.45 4.64 -3.99
C ASN A 21 12.30 3.65 -4.79
N SER A 22 12.13 2.34 -4.57
CA SER A 22 12.85 1.31 -5.34
C SER A 22 12.47 1.29 -6.84
N PHE A 23 11.28 1.78 -7.19
CA PHE A 23 10.81 1.83 -8.58
C PHE A 23 11.20 3.13 -9.29
N PHE A 24 11.22 4.25 -8.55
CA PHE A 24 11.21 5.59 -9.13
C PHE A 24 12.25 6.54 -8.55
N GLU A 25 13.10 6.08 -7.63
CA GLU A 25 14.18 6.88 -7.01
C GLU A 25 13.63 8.16 -6.32
N LEU A 26 12.48 8.00 -5.64
CA LEU A 26 11.73 9.10 -5.01
C LEU A 26 12.48 9.86 -3.90
N ALA A 27 13.59 9.34 -3.39
CA ALA A 27 14.44 10.04 -2.44
C ALA A 27 15.05 11.32 -3.02
N GLU A 28 15.04 11.48 -4.34
CA GLU A 28 15.49 12.69 -5.03
C GLU A 28 14.38 13.74 -5.24
N ILE A 29 13.15 13.48 -4.80
CA ILE A 29 12.08 14.46 -4.93
C ILE A 29 12.41 15.69 -4.09
N ASP A 30 12.37 16.85 -4.75
CA ASP A 30 12.50 18.14 -4.11
C ASP A 30 11.36 18.37 -3.10
N ASN A 31 11.75 18.56 -1.84
CA ASN A 31 10.86 18.77 -0.71
C ASN A 31 10.06 20.08 -0.79
N ASP A 32 10.46 21.02 -1.63
CA ASP A 32 9.73 22.28 -1.83
C ASP A 32 8.47 22.11 -2.70
N ASN A 33 8.31 20.96 -3.36
CA ASN A 33 7.14 20.67 -4.18
C ASN A 33 5.92 20.21 -3.35
N ARG A 34 4.73 20.57 -3.86
CA ARG A 34 3.45 20.04 -3.36
C ARG A 34 3.01 18.85 -4.21
N ILE A 35 2.82 17.70 -3.58
CA ILE A 35 2.52 16.43 -4.24
C ILE A 35 1.08 16.01 -3.90
N LEU A 36 0.33 15.59 -4.91
CA LEU A 36 -0.98 14.97 -4.75
C LEU A 36 -0.87 13.48 -5.05
N ASP A 37 -1.10 12.65 -4.04
CA ASP A 37 -1.15 11.19 -4.14
C ASP A 37 -2.60 10.75 -4.39
N VAL A 38 -2.92 10.48 -5.66
CA VAL A 38 -4.27 10.16 -6.15
C VAL A 38 -4.48 8.65 -6.15
N ALA A 39 -5.64 8.22 -5.65
CA ALA A 39 -5.96 6.80 -5.47
C ALA A 39 -4.96 6.11 -4.52
N SER A 40 -4.53 6.84 -3.49
CA SER A 40 -3.54 6.41 -2.49
C SER A 40 -3.97 5.13 -1.76
N GLY A 41 -5.28 4.91 -1.60
CA GLY A 41 -5.85 3.77 -0.91
C GLY A 41 -5.23 3.58 0.47
N VAL A 42 -4.74 2.37 0.72
CA VAL A 42 -4.02 1.98 1.95
C VAL A 42 -2.50 1.99 1.81
N SER A 43 -1.98 2.73 0.84
CA SER A 43 -0.55 3.05 0.81
C SER A 43 -0.15 3.84 2.06
N SER A 44 1.08 3.64 2.52
CA SER A 44 1.70 4.49 3.53
C SER A 44 2.61 5.57 2.93
N PHE A 45 2.71 5.67 1.59
CA PHE A 45 3.59 6.59 0.88
C PHE A 45 3.44 8.03 1.34
N ALA A 46 2.23 8.62 1.23
CA ALA A 46 2.02 10.01 1.59
C ALA A 46 2.45 10.29 3.04
N ALA A 47 2.15 9.39 3.97
CA ALA A 47 2.51 9.60 5.35
C ALA A 47 4.01 9.44 5.63
N GLU A 48 4.65 8.42 5.05
CA GLU A 48 6.09 8.21 5.16
C GLU A 48 6.89 9.33 4.48
N ALA A 49 6.41 9.84 3.34
CA ALA A 49 6.98 10.99 2.64
C ALA A 49 6.87 12.27 3.46
N ASN A 50 5.71 12.54 4.07
CA ASN A 50 5.54 13.69 4.96
C ASN A 50 6.46 13.61 6.19
N LEU A 51 6.68 12.41 6.75
CA LEU A 51 7.66 12.22 7.84
C LEU A 51 9.12 12.49 7.40
N LYS A 52 9.41 12.40 6.10
CA LYS A 52 10.71 12.71 5.49
C LYS A 52 10.85 14.18 5.06
N GLY A 53 9.82 15.01 5.26
CA GLY A 53 9.85 16.45 4.97
C GLY A 53 9.21 16.85 3.63
N CYS A 54 8.64 15.92 2.87
CA CYS A 54 7.87 16.25 1.68
C CYS A 54 6.50 16.85 2.03
N ASN A 55 5.86 17.55 1.10
CA ASN A 55 4.49 18.05 1.25
C ASN A 55 3.52 17.23 0.39
N VAL A 56 2.97 16.15 0.94
CA VAL A 56 2.11 15.20 0.21
C VAL A 56 0.68 15.20 0.75
N THR A 57 -0.31 15.38 -0.11
CA THR A 57 -1.73 15.19 0.20
C THR A 57 -2.25 13.92 -0.45
N ALA A 58 -2.82 13.00 0.34
CA ALA A 58 -3.45 11.79 -0.17
C ALA A 58 -4.94 12.00 -0.45
N MET A 59 -5.43 11.44 -1.56
CA MET A 59 -6.84 11.47 -1.96
C MET A 59 -7.28 10.09 -2.42
N ASP A 60 -8.33 9.56 -1.80
CA ASP A 60 -8.97 8.31 -2.21
C ASP A 60 -10.45 8.29 -1.85
N ILE A 61 -11.26 7.63 -2.68
CA ILE A 61 -12.69 7.40 -2.41
C ILE A 61 -12.89 6.56 -1.15
N ILE A 62 -11.95 5.66 -0.82
CA ILE A 62 -12.09 4.81 0.36
C ILE A 62 -12.03 5.58 1.67
N TYR A 63 -11.56 6.83 1.68
CA TYR A 63 -11.50 7.68 2.87
C TYR A 63 -12.86 8.21 3.33
N GLY A 64 -13.93 7.86 2.60
CA GLY A 64 -15.31 7.98 3.06
C GLY A 64 -15.78 6.82 3.98
N PHE A 65 -15.04 5.71 4.05
CA PHE A 65 -15.34 4.58 4.94
C PHE A 65 -14.58 4.68 6.27
N SER A 66 -15.06 3.96 7.28
CA SER A 66 -14.37 3.89 8.57
C SER A 66 -13.04 3.13 8.45
N PRO A 67 -12.03 3.45 9.28
CA PRO A 67 -10.78 2.66 9.33
C PRO A 67 -11.01 1.17 9.62
N TYR A 68 -12.09 0.82 10.31
CA TYR A 68 -12.46 -0.58 10.56
C TYR A 68 -12.91 -1.29 9.27
N GLU A 69 -13.79 -0.67 8.49
CA GLU A 69 -14.27 -1.24 7.22
C GLU A 69 -13.13 -1.39 6.21
N ILE A 70 -12.28 -0.36 6.09
CA ILE A 70 -11.09 -0.41 5.24
C ILE A 70 -10.17 -1.55 5.68
N GLY A 71 -9.87 -1.64 6.98
CA GLY A 71 -8.99 -2.69 7.51
C GLY A 71 -9.54 -4.10 7.30
N LYS A 72 -10.85 -4.29 7.44
CA LYS A 72 -11.52 -5.58 7.17
C LYS A 72 -11.36 -5.99 5.70
N LYS A 73 -11.57 -5.06 4.76
CA LYS A 73 -11.38 -5.32 3.32
C LYS A 73 -9.92 -5.64 3.00
N CYS A 74 -8.96 -4.91 3.56
CA CYS A 74 -7.54 -5.15 3.36
C CYS A 74 -7.12 -6.56 3.81
N ALA A 75 -7.57 -7.01 4.98
CA ALA A 75 -7.27 -8.35 5.49
C ALA A 75 -7.83 -9.46 4.57
N GLN A 76 -9.04 -9.25 4.03
CA GLN A 76 -9.65 -10.18 3.09
C GLN A 76 -8.89 -10.22 1.75
N ASP A 77 -8.53 -9.04 1.24
CA ASP A 77 -7.81 -8.90 -0.03
C ASP A 77 -6.40 -9.48 0.05
N LEU A 78 -5.68 -9.23 1.14
CA LEU A 78 -4.34 -9.76 1.34
C LEU A 78 -4.36 -11.29 1.33
N LYS A 79 -5.31 -11.89 2.04
CA LYS A 79 -5.49 -13.36 2.01
C LYS A 79 -5.70 -13.89 0.58
N ILE A 80 -6.57 -13.25 -0.21
CA ILE A 80 -6.82 -13.63 -1.62
C ILE A 80 -5.54 -13.50 -2.45
N ILE A 81 -4.76 -12.46 -2.23
CA ILE A 81 -3.51 -12.22 -2.96
C ILE A 81 -2.46 -13.26 -2.63
N ILE A 82 -2.25 -13.58 -1.34
CA ILE A 82 -1.29 -14.60 -0.91
C ILE A 82 -1.66 -15.98 -1.48
N GLU A 83 -2.93 -16.39 -1.37
CA GLU A 83 -3.42 -17.66 -1.95
C GLU A 83 -3.19 -17.74 -3.47
N LYS A 84 -3.30 -16.62 -4.19
CA LYS A 84 -3.08 -16.57 -5.64
C LYS A 84 -1.61 -16.47 -6.02
N LEU A 85 -0.78 -15.78 -5.25
CA LEU A 85 0.66 -15.65 -5.47
C LEU A 85 1.38 -16.99 -5.32
N ASP A 86 0.94 -17.84 -4.39
CA ASP A 86 1.49 -19.19 -4.22
C ASP A 86 1.35 -20.03 -5.50
N ASN A 87 0.29 -19.80 -6.27
CA ASN A 87 0.05 -20.47 -7.53
C ASN A 87 0.82 -19.85 -8.73
N ALA A 88 1.48 -18.71 -8.55
CA ALA A 88 2.12 -17.93 -9.62
C ALA A 88 3.53 -17.42 -9.27
N THR A 89 4.16 -17.97 -8.23
CA THR A 89 5.42 -17.47 -7.65
C THR A 89 6.56 -17.37 -8.67
N ASP A 90 6.61 -18.33 -9.60
CA ASP A 90 7.61 -18.42 -10.67
C ASP A 90 7.53 -17.28 -11.70
N HIS A 91 6.46 -16.47 -11.66
CA HIS A 91 6.24 -15.35 -12.57
C HIS A 91 6.71 -14.00 -12.00
N TYR A 92 7.21 -13.98 -10.77
CA TYR A 92 7.64 -12.78 -10.07
C TYR A 92 9.15 -12.79 -9.81
N GLN A 93 9.75 -11.61 -9.81
CA GLN A 93 11.12 -11.43 -9.34
C GLN A 93 11.11 -11.10 -7.85
N TRP A 94 11.82 -11.91 -7.07
CA TRP A 94 11.91 -11.80 -5.60
C TRP A 94 13.19 -11.07 -5.17
N ASN A 95 13.55 -10.00 -5.91
CA ASN A 95 14.76 -9.23 -5.61
C ASN A 95 14.52 -8.19 -4.51
N PHE A 96 13.30 -7.69 -4.38
CA PHE A 96 12.91 -6.74 -3.34
C PHE A 96 12.40 -7.47 -2.09
N PHE A 97 11.42 -8.35 -2.25
CA PHE A 97 10.93 -9.23 -1.19
C PHE A 97 11.63 -10.57 -1.24
N LYS A 98 12.00 -11.12 -0.08
CA LYS A 98 12.70 -12.43 -0.02
C LYS A 98 11.83 -13.60 -0.49
N ASP A 99 10.55 -13.58 -0.13
CA ASP A 99 9.56 -14.59 -0.44
C ASP A 99 8.14 -14.03 -0.23
N ILE A 100 7.11 -14.86 -0.45
CA ILE A 100 5.70 -14.49 -0.25
C ILE A 100 5.43 -14.07 1.21
N ALA A 101 6.06 -14.72 2.19
CA ALA A 101 5.86 -14.39 3.60
C ALA A 101 6.48 -13.03 3.96
N ASP A 102 7.60 -12.67 3.31
CA ASP A 102 8.20 -11.35 3.43
C ASP A 102 7.33 -10.28 2.81
N TYR A 103 6.78 -10.53 1.63
CA TYR A 103 5.77 -9.66 1.03
C TYR A 103 4.54 -9.47 1.95
N GLU A 104 4.00 -10.55 2.51
CA GLU A 104 2.84 -10.49 3.42
C GLU A 104 3.13 -9.62 4.64
N ARG A 105 4.26 -9.83 5.32
CA ARG A 105 4.66 -9.03 6.48
C ARG A 105 4.80 -7.54 6.15
N ASN A 106 5.39 -7.22 5.00
CA ASN A 106 5.52 -5.83 4.55
C ASN A 106 4.14 -5.22 4.27
N ALA A 107 3.28 -5.96 3.56
CA ALA A 107 1.90 -5.56 3.28
C ALA A 107 1.11 -5.25 4.56
N GLU A 108 1.14 -6.15 5.53
CA GLU A 108 0.51 -5.92 6.84
C GLU A 108 1.08 -4.69 7.55
N GLY A 109 2.39 -4.47 7.45
CA GLY A 109 3.09 -3.33 8.03
C GLY A 109 2.58 -1.99 7.50
N HIS A 110 2.60 -1.78 6.18
CA HIS A 110 2.16 -0.50 5.61
C HIS A 110 0.65 -0.31 5.69
N ILE A 111 -0.16 -1.38 5.58
CA ILE A 111 -1.61 -1.30 5.81
C ILE A 111 -1.88 -0.83 7.24
N LYS A 112 -1.19 -1.41 8.23
CA LYS A 112 -1.32 -1.02 9.63
C LYS A 112 -0.93 0.45 9.84
N ASN A 113 0.17 0.90 9.25
CA ASN A 113 0.59 2.30 9.32
C ASN A 113 -0.49 3.22 8.73
N SER A 114 -0.93 2.94 7.51
CA SER A 114 -1.97 3.71 6.81
C SER A 114 -3.26 3.81 7.64
N LEU A 115 -3.74 2.69 8.21
CA LEU A 115 -4.92 2.67 9.08
C LEU A 115 -4.74 3.46 10.38
N GLN A 116 -3.54 3.48 10.97
CA GLN A 116 -3.27 4.31 12.15
C GLN A 116 -3.35 5.80 11.82
N ILE A 117 -2.88 6.20 10.65
CA ILE A 117 -2.95 7.58 10.18
C ILE A 117 -4.39 7.98 9.88
N LEU A 118 -5.15 7.12 9.18
CA LEU A 118 -6.57 7.34 8.92
C LEU A 118 -7.39 7.48 10.21
N LYS A 119 -7.06 6.71 11.25
CA LYS A 119 -7.69 6.86 12.57
C LYS A 119 -7.40 8.23 13.19
N LYS A 120 -6.16 8.73 13.12
CA LYS A 120 -5.78 10.06 13.63
C LYS A 120 -6.45 11.19 12.84
N MET A 121 -6.56 11.05 11.53
CA MET A 121 -7.25 12.04 10.68
C MET A 121 -8.78 12.01 10.88
N GLY A 122 -9.33 10.84 11.22
CA GLY A 122 -10.77 10.66 11.50
C GLY A 122 -11.20 11.12 12.89
N THR A 123 -10.27 11.35 13.83
CA THR A 123 -10.58 11.98 15.13
C THR A 123 -10.69 13.50 15.05
N ASP A 124 -10.31 14.10 13.92
CA ASP A 124 -10.38 15.54 13.63
C ASP A 124 -11.56 15.92 12.70
N ARG A 125 -12.49 14.99 12.43
CA ARG A 125 -13.72 15.25 11.65
C ARG A 125 -14.96 15.33 12.52
#